data_AF-A0A6B3CIY4-F1
#
_entry.id   AF-A0A6B3CIY4-F1
#
_cell.length_a   1.000
_cell.length_b   1.000
_cell.length_c   1.000
_cell.angle_alpha   90.00
_cell.angle_beta   90.00
_cell.angle_gamma   90.00
#
_symmetry.space_group_name_H-M   'P 1'
#
loop_
_entity.id
_entity.type
_entity.pdbx_description
1 polymer ?
#
loop_
_entity_poly.entity_id
_entity_poly.type
_entity_poly.pdbx_seq_one_letter_code
_entity_poly.pdbx_strand_id
1 'polypeptide(L)' 'MAGTLAVTGWGVVASTGVGADEFGKALVDGQSGLRDVGAMFAEELPQPAAHALVDFDVR' A
#
# COMPACT_ATOMS: atom_id res chain seq x y z
N MET A 1 23.15 -2.24 31.20
CA MET A 1 23.62 -2.45 29.82
C MET A 1 22.42 -2.40 28.90
N ALA A 2 22.46 -1.61 27.83
CA ALA A 2 21.42 -1.67 26.81
C ALA A 2 21.71 -2.86 25.89
N GLY A 3 20.75 -3.77 25.73
CA GLY A 3 20.85 -4.93 24.84
C GLY A 3 20.55 -4.55 23.39
N THR A 4 20.93 -5.43 22.46
CA THR A 4 20.57 -5.29 21.03
C THR A 4 19.10 -5.60 20.83
N LEU A 5 18.38 -4.68 20.16
CA LEU A 5 17.01 -4.90 19.70
C LEU A 5 17.05 -5.30 18.21
N ALA A 6 16.44 -6.43 17.88
CA ALA A 6 16.34 -6.92 16.52
C ALA A 6 14.88 -6.98 16.06
N VAL A 7 14.64 -6.64 14.80
CA VAL A 7 13.37 -6.89 14.12
C VAL A 7 13.44 -8.28 13.49
N THR A 8 12.59 -9.19 13.96
CA THR A 8 12.57 -10.59 13.49
C THR A 8 11.47 -10.87 12.48
N GLY A 9 10.61 -9.90 12.20
CA GLY A 9 9.53 -10.00 11.21
C GLY A 9 8.84 -8.65 11.01
N TRP A 10 8.18 -8.51 9.87
CA TRP A 10 7.37 -7.35 9.51
C TRP A 10 6.29 -7.73 8.50
N GLY A 11 5.27 -6.89 8.38
CA GLY A 11 4.21 -7.00 7.39
C GLY A 11 3.80 -5.61 6.93
N VAL A 12 3.23 -5.52 5.74
CA VAL A 12 2.87 -4.24 5.11
C VAL A 12 1.60 -4.42 4.29
N VAL A 13 0.76 -3.38 4.33
CA VAL A 13 -0.37 -3.19 3.43
C VAL A 13 -0.16 -1.79 2.84
N ALA A 14 0.10 -1.72 1.54
CA ALA A 14 0.36 -0.47 0.84
C ALA A 14 -0.40 -0.45 -0.50
N SER A 15 -0.62 0.75 -1.04
CA SER A 15 -1.30 0.91 -2.35
C SER A 15 -0.50 0.31 -3.52
N THR A 16 0.77 -0.02 -3.28
CA THR A 16 1.68 -0.69 -4.20
C THR A 16 1.75 -2.21 -4.03
N GLY A 17 1.14 -2.78 -2.97
CA GLY A 17 1.11 -4.22 -2.73
C GLY A 17 0.88 -4.62 -1.27
N VAL A 18 0.48 -5.87 -1.07
CA VAL A 18 0.24 -6.48 0.24
C VAL A 18 1.33 -7.52 0.53
N GLY A 19 1.99 -7.36 1.67
CA GLY A 19 3.10 -8.21 2.09
C GLY A 19 4.48 -7.71 1.66
N ALA A 20 5.51 -8.25 2.32
CA ALA A 20 6.89 -7.80 2.19
C ALA A 20 7.43 -7.93 0.75
N ASP A 21 7.12 -9.04 0.07
CA ASP A 21 7.65 -9.35 -1.25
C ASP A 21 7.05 -8.45 -2.33
N GLU A 22 5.72 -8.29 -2.35
CA GLU A 22 5.03 -7.45 -3.33
C GLU A 22 5.42 -5.97 -3.17
N PHE A 23 5.40 -5.49 -1.92
CA PHE A 23 5.85 -4.13 -1.61
C PHE A 23 7.33 -3.91 -2.00
N GLY A 24 8.20 -4.86 -1.68
CA GLY A 24 9.63 -4.79 -1.99
C GLY A 24 9.89 -4.73 -3.49
N LYS A 25 9.19 -5.58 -4.27
CA LYS A 25 9.24 -5.54 -5.73
C LYS A 25 8.77 -4.19 -6.28
N ALA A 26 7.62 -3.70 -5.84
CA ALA A 26 7.07 -2.43 -6.32
C ALA A 26 8.00 -1.25 -6.01
N LEU A 27 8.68 -1.28 -4.85
CA LEU A 27 9.66 -0.28 -4.48
C LEU A 27 10.89 -0.30 -5.40
N VAL A 28 11.44 -1.49 -5.68
CA VAL A 28 12.60 -1.64 -6.59
C VAL A 28 12.25 -1.21 -8.01
N ASP A 29 11.05 -1.54 -8.46
CA ASP A 29 10.57 -1.24 -9.82
C ASP A 29 10.11 0.24 -9.97
N GLY A 30 10.11 1.02 -8.89
CA GLY A 30 9.64 2.41 -8.90
C GLY A 30 8.16 2.55 -9.23
N GLN A 31 7.36 1.53 -8.92
CA GLN A 31 5.95 1.49 -9.27
C GLN A 31 5.14 2.48 -8.41
N SER A 32 4.32 3.29 -9.08
CA SER A 32 3.40 4.20 -8.39
C SER A 32 2.21 3.43 -7.79
N GLY A 33 1.87 3.77 -6.55
CA GLY A 33 0.65 3.32 -5.89
C GLY A 33 -0.59 4.14 -6.23
N LEU A 34 -0.49 5.14 -7.12
CA LEU A 34 -1.66 5.88 -7.56
C LEU A 34 -2.60 4.97 -8.38
N ARG A 35 -3.89 5.09 -8.10
CA ARG A 35 -4.97 4.37 -8.77
C ARG A 35 -6.09 5.36 -9.11
N ASP A 36 -6.83 5.06 -10.17
CA ASP A 36 -8.10 5.73 -10.43
C ASP A 36 -9.14 5.20 -9.43
N VAL A 37 -9.65 6.10 -8.59
CA VAL A 37 -10.65 5.84 -7.55
C VAL A 37 -11.95 6.57 -7.83
N GLY A 38 -12.08 7.24 -8.98
CA GLY A 38 -13.28 8.02 -9.32
C GLY A 38 -14.56 7.17 -9.31
N ALA A 39 -14.46 5.91 -9.70
CA ALA A 39 -15.57 4.96 -9.70
C ALA A 39 -15.87 4.33 -8.32
N MET A 40 -15.05 4.59 -7.29
CA MET A 40 -15.28 4.04 -5.93
C MET A 40 -16.37 4.80 -5.16
N PHE A 41 -16.73 6.00 -5.59
CA PHE A 41 -17.69 6.88 -4.91
C PHE A 41 -18.81 7.29 -5.86
N ALA A 42 -20.01 7.50 -5.33
CA ALA A 42 -21.16 7.92 -6.12
C ALA A 42 -21.06 9.39 -6.57
N GLU A 43 -20.31 10.19 -5.84
CA GLU A 43 -20.08 11.61 -6.11
C GLU A 43 -18.80 11.80 -6.94
N GLU A 44 -18.78 12.84 -7.78
CA GLU A 44 -17.57 13.20 -8.51
C GLU A 44 -16.51 13.73 -7.55
N LEU A 45 -15.34 13.07 -7.54
CA LEU A 45 -14.24 13.47 -6.68
C LEU A 45 -13.48 14.68 -7.29
N PRO A 46 -13.04 15.65 -6.47
CA PRO A 46 -12.17 16.73 -6.93
C PRO A 46 -10.83 16.24 -7.53
N GLN A 47 -10.40 15.03 -7.16
CA GLN A 47 -9.23 14.34 -7.69
C GLN A 47 -9.54 12.84 -7.80
N PRO A 48 -9.62 12.27 -9.03
CA PRO A 48 -9.90 10.85 -9.22
C PRO A 48 -8.68 9.95 -8.97
N ALA A 49 -7.46 10.48 -8.84
CA ALA A 49 -6.26 9.69 -8.54
C ALA A 49 -5.90 9.68 -7.04
N ALA A 50 -5.84 8.50 -6.43
CA ALA A 50 -5.45 8.36 -5.02
C ALA A 50 -4.66 7.08 -4.75
N HIS A 51 -4.02 7.01 -3.58
CA HIS A 51 -3.35 5.81 -3.07
C HIS A 51 -4.34 4.89 -2.37
N ALA A 52 -5.13 4.15 -3.14
CA ALA A 52 -6.09 3.18 -2.59
C ALA A 52 -5.41 1.85 -2.26
N LEU A 53 -5.82 1.25 -1.14
CA LEU A 53 -5.59 -0.16 -0.86
C LEU A 53 -6.63 -0.97 -1.64
N VAL A 54 -6.38 -1.13 -2.94
CA VAL A 54 -7.22 -1.98 -3.79
C VAL A 54 -7.15 -3.42 -3.28
N ASP A 55 -8.29 -4.11 -3.28
CA ASP A 55 -8.45 -5.51 -2.85
C ASP A 55 -8.24 -5.82 -1.35
N PHE A 56 -8.14 -4.80 -0.49
CA PHE A 56 -8.15 -5.01 0.96
C PHE A 56 -9.59 -5.11 1.48
N ASP A 57 -10.07 -6.34 1.71
CA ASP A 57 -11.28 -6.57 2.50
C ASP A 57 -10.91 -6.54 4.00
N VAL A 58 -11.53 -5.61 4.73
CA VAL A 58 -11.30 -5.45 6.19
C VAL A 58 -12.05 -6.50 7.02
N ARG A 59 -12.85 -7.36 6.37
CA ARG A 59 -13.67 -8.39 7.01
C ARG A 59 -12.93 -9.67 7.33
#